data_AF-A0A1I5WG13-F1
#
_entry.id   AF-A0A1I5WG13-F1
#
_cell.length_a   1.000
_cell.length_b   1.000
_cell.length_c   1.000
_cell.angle_alpha   90.00
_cell.angle_beta   90.00
_cell.angle_gamma   90.00
#
_symmetry.space_group_name_H-M   'P 1'
#
loop_
_entity.id
_entity.type
_entity.pdbx_description
1 polymer ?
#
loop_
_entity_poly.entity_id
_entity_poly.type
_entity_poly.pdbx_seq_one_letter_code
_entity_poly.pdbx_strand_id
1 'polypeptide(L)'
;MSALQIIQNHDKWRKGIGGAPAGLAGESDGNAYAGLDLNLITFASSTFSGSSFTSITFVDAAWTSCRFTACAFSQCDMQRISISGCAFVGCTFDASLLKASTLSHCTFTRCNWTALNFDASHWSQVNLLDCRGRQVNATDLQGEQVDFTGSQFEDMQLTNARIN
;
A
#
# COMPACT_ATOMS: atom_id res chain seq x y z
N MET A 1 4.64 9.00 -21.74
CA MET A 1 5.29 9.74 -20.63
C MET A 1 5.76 8.69 -19.64
N SER A 2 6.94 8.83 -19.02
CA SER A 2 7.39 7.83 -18.05
C SER A 2 6.57 7.91 -16.75
N ALA A 3 6.49 6.81 -15.99
CA ALA A 3 5.81 6.78 -14.70
C ALA A 3 6.35 7.85 -13.74
N LEU A 4 7.68 7.99 -13.68
CA LEU A 4 8.36 9.05 -12.92
C LEU A 4 7.84 10.45 -13.23
N GLN A 5 7.72 10.80 -14.52
CA GLN A 5 7.21 12.11 -14.93
C GLN A 5 5.76 12.32 -14.54
N ILE A 6 4.92 11.28 -14.67
CA ILE A 6 3.50 11.33 -14.29
C ILE A 6 3.38 11.59 -12.78
N ILE A 7 4.12 10.83 -11.97
CA ILE A 7 4.14 10.96 -10.51
C ILE A 7 4.62 12.37 -10.09
N GLN A 8 5.72 12.86 -10.68
CA GLN A 8 6.23 14.20 -10.39
C GLN A 8 5.25 15.31 -10.81
N ASN A 9 4.50 15.12 -11.90
CA ASN A 9 3.50 16.07 -12.34
C ASN A 9 2.29 16.11 -11.39
N HIS A 10 1.89 14.96 -10.82
CA HIS A 10 0.86 14.90 -9.80
C HIS A 10 1.29 15.66 -8.53
N ASP A 11 2.52 15.43 -8.05
CA ASP A 11 3.06 16.12 -6.88
C ASP A 11 3.09 17.65 -7.05
N LYS A 12 3.51 18.14 -8.23
CA LYS A 12 3.46 19.58 -8.54
C LYS A 12 2.04 20.13 -8.46
N TRP A 13 1.06 19.37 -8.92
CA TRP A 13 -0.35 19.77 -8.89
C TRP A 13 -0.85 19.88 -7.46
N ARG A 14 -0.54 18.90 -6.61
CA ARG A 14 -0.85 18.93 -5.16
C ARG A 14 -0.25 20.16 -4.47
N LYS A 15 0.95 20.57 -4.88
CA LYS A 15 1.66 21.75 -4.36
C LYS A 15 1.23 23.08 -4.97
N GLY A 16 0.35 23.08 -5.99
CA GLY A 16 -0.11 24.31 -6.65
C GLY A 16 0.94 25.02 -7.52
N ILE A 17 2.00 24.31 -7.92
CA ILE A 17 3.14 24.88 -8.68
C ILE A 17 3.18 24.43 -10.15
N GLY A 18 2.02 24.04 -10.69
CA GLY A 18 1.85 23.49 -12.04
C GLY A 18 1.56 21.99 -12.03
N GLY A 19 1.59 21.34 -13.19
CA GLY A 19 1.19 19.93 -13.31
C GLY A 19 -0.32 19.74 -13.41
N ALA A 20 -0.77 18.49 -13.30
CA ALA A 20 -2.19 18.13 -13.36
C ALA A 20 -2.44 16.89 -12.49
N PRO A 21 -3.68 16.65 -12.02
CA PRO A 21 -4.06 15.37 -11.44
C PRO A 21 -3.73 14.28 -12.45
N ALA A 22 -2.92 13.33 -12.03
CA ALA A 22 -2.49 12.24 -12.88
C ALA A 22 -2.59 10.91 -12.14
N GLY A 23 -2.62 9.82 -12.90
CA GLY A 23 -2.57 8.45 -12.41
C GLY A 23 -1.76 7.60 -13.37
N LEU A 24 -1.34 6.43 -12.90
CA LEU A 24 -0.67 5.42 -13.73
C LEU A 24 -1.70 4.42 -14.21
N ALA A 25 -1.68 4.11 -15.51
CA ALA A 25 -2.46 3.07 -16.15
C ALA A 25 -1.55 2.23 -17.09
N GLY A 26 -1.05 1.09 -16.61
CA GLY A 26 -0.27 0.14 -17.42
C GLY A 26 1.25 0.41 -17.48
N GLU A 27 1.75 1.39 -16.72
CA GLU A 27 3.18 1.69 -16.71
C GLU A 27 3.98 0.64 -15.93
N SER A 28 5.28 0.59 -16.23
CA SER A 28 6.26 -0.13 -15.44
C SER A 28 7.28 0.83 -14.86
N ASP A 29 7.62 0.66 -13.58
CA ASP A 29 8.50 1.57 -12.85
C ASP A 29 9.42 0.84 -11.87
N GLY A 30 10.58 1.44 -11.59
CA GLY A 30 11.60 0.92 -10.67
C GLY A 30 12.33 2.03 -9.93
N ASN A 31 11.70 3.20 -9.79
CA ASN A 31 12.37 4.40 -9.29
C ASN A 31 12.26 4.54 -7.76
N ALA A 32 13.11 5.40 -7.21
CA ALA A 32 13.02 5.83 -5.83
C ALA A 32 12.31 7.19 -5.75
N TYR A 33 11.35 7.28 -4.84
CA TYR A 33 10.53 8.45 -4.59
C TYR A 33 10.63 8.80 -3.10
N ALA A 34 10.78 10.08 -2.81
CA ALA A 34 10.87 10.57 -1.45
C ALA A 34 10.13 11.89 -1.26
N GLY A 35 9.35 12.00 -0.17
CA GLY A 35 8.74 13.28 0.24
C GLY A 35 7.71 13.86 -0.73
N LEU A 36 7.04 13.01 -1.51
CA LEU A 36 6.02 13.44 -2.48
C LEU A 36 4.63 13.51 -1.85
N ASP A 37 3.81 14.47 -2.30
CA ASP A 37 2.37 14.45 -2.09
C ASP A 37 1.70 13.75 -3.27
N LEU A 38 1.30 12.50 -3.05
CA LEU A 38 0.57 11.66 -4.01
C LEU A 38 -0.84 11.32 -3.49
N ASN A 39 -1.42 12.20 -2.67
CA ASN A 39 -2.79 12.05 -2.22
C ASN A 39 -3.74 12.03 -3.41
N LEU A 40 -4.75 11.16 -3.38
CA LEU A 40 -5.73 10.95 -4.45
C LEU A 40 -5.15 10.36 -5.75
N ILE A 41 -3.87 9.98 -5.80
CA ILE A 41 -3.30 9.38 -7.01
C ILE A 41 -3.98 8.04 -7.30
N THR A 42 -4.21 7.76 -8.59
CA THR A 42 -4.73 6.45 -9.02
C THR A 42 -3.63 5.65 -9.70
N PHE A 43 -3.43 4.41 -9.28
CA PHE A 43 -2.61 3.44 -9.99
C PHE A 43 -3.51 2.31 -10.48
N ALA A 44 -3.44 1.99 -11.77
CA ALA A 44 -4.24 0.98 -12.42
C ALA A 44 -3.36 0.11 -13.29
N SER A 45 -3.49 -1.21 -13.20
CA SER A 45 -2.82 -2.18 -14.09
C SER A 45 -1.30 -1.98 -14.24
N SER A 46 -0.66 -1.32 -13.27
CA SER A 46 0.74 -0.87 -13.35
C SER A 46 1.65 -1.83 -12.59
N THR A 47 2.91 -1.94 -13.01
CA THR A 47 3.91 -2.80 -12.41
C THR A 47 5.06 -1.99 -11.81
N PHE A 48 5.39 -2.23 -10.55
CA PHE A 48 6.52 -1.64 -9.87
C PHE A 48 7.49 -2.76 -9.49
N SER A 49 8.76 -2.62 -9.87
CA SER A 49 9.80 -3.62 -9.59
C SER A 49 11.03 -2.93 -9.00
N GLY A 50 11.35 -3.21 -7.74
CA GLY A 50 12.46 -2.57 -7.04
C GLY A 50 12.24 -1.09 -6.70
N SER A 51 11.01 -0.59 -6.81
CA SER A 51 10.70 0.81 -6.48
C SER A 51 10.78 1.06 -4.97
N SER A 52 11.18 2.27 -4.59
CA SER A 52 11.19 2.71 -3.20
C SER A 52 10.31 3.93 -3.02
N PHE A 53 9.47 3.91 -1.99
CA PHE A 53 8.59 4.99 -1.59
C PHE A 53 8.91 5.34 -0.14
N THR A 54 9.50 6.51 0.09
CA THR A 54 9.94 6.93 1.43
C THR A 54 9.28 8.25 1.82
N SER A 55 8.61 8.30 2.98
CA SER A 55 7.98 9.52 3.49
C SER A 55 6.99 10.15 2.49
N ILE A 56 6.23 9.31 1.77
CA ILE A 56 5.23 9.74 0.79
C ILE A 56 3.84 9.69 1.41
N THR A 57 3.00 10.64 1.04
CA THR A 57 1.57 10.61 1.38
C THR A 57 0.75 10.10 0.19
N PHE A 58 -0.02 9.05 0.41
CA PHE A 58 -0.96 8.37 -0.47
C PHE A 58 -2.38 8.40 0.11
N VAL A 59 -2.69 9.43 0.90
CA VAL A 59 -3.98 9.57 1.55
C VAL A 59 -5.07 9.67 0.50
N ASP A 60 -6.13 8.86 0.68
CA ASP A 60 -7.24 8.73 -0.27
C ASP A 60 -6.80 8.30 -1.70
N ALA A 61 -5.62 7.69 -1.86
CA ALA A 61 -5.19 7.12 -3.14
C ALA A 61 -5.97 5.83 -3.47
N ALA A 62 -5.95 5.43 -4.75
CA ALA A 62 -6.60 4.20 -5.21
C ALA A 62 -5.69 3.37 -6.11
N TRP A 63 -5.43 2.12 -5.73
CA TRP A 63 -4.62 1.18 -6.49
C TRP A 63 -5.46 0.00 -6.95
N THR A 64 -5.41 -0.33 -8.23
CA THR A 64 -6.24 -1.37 -8.83
C THR A 64 -5.45 -2.22 -9.80
N SER A 65 -5.49 -3.55 -9.62
CA SER A 65 -4.82 -4.50 -10.51
C SER A 65 -3.32 -4.25 -10.69
N CYS A 66 -2.67 -3.64 -9.70
CA CYS A 66 -1.24 -3.35 -9.73
C CYS A 66 -0.42 -4.54 -9.23
N ARG A 67 0.83 -4.61 -9.68
CA ARG A 67 1.82 -5.56 -9.19
C ARG A 67 3.04 -4.83 -8.63
N PHE A 68 3.42 -5.17 -7.41
CA PHE A 68 4.61 -4.67 -6.75
C PHE A 68 5.54 -5.85 -6.45
N THR A 69 6.77 -5.80 -6.97
CA THR A 69 7.78 -6.84 -6.74
C THR A 69 9.01 -6.20 -6.12
N ALA A 70 9.48 -6.74 -5.00
CA ALA A 70 10.66 -6.26 -4.30
C ALA A 70 10.65 -4.72 -4.04
N CYS A 71 9.47 -4.15 -3.79
CA CYS A 71 9.32 -2.73 -3.51
C CYS A 71 9.39 -2.44 -2.01
N ALA A 72 9.77 -1.22 -1.66
CA ALA A 72 9.84 -0.76 -0.28
C ALA A 72 8.91 0.45 -0.05
N PHE A 73 8.11 0.39 1.01
CA PHE A 73 7.27 1.48 1.49
C PHE A 73 7.70 1.80 2.93
N SER A 74 8.39 2.92 3.12
CA SER A 74 8.91 3.31 4.43
C SER A 74 8.34 4.66 4.84
N GLN A 75 7.79 4.74 6.05
CA GLN A 75 7.24 5.96 6.62
C GLN A 75 6.17 6.62 5.74
N CYS A 76 5.39 5.80 5.02
CA CYS A 76 4.34 6.30 4.15
C CYS A 76 3.06 6.55 4.94
N ASP A 77 2.38 7.64 4.63
CA ASP A 77 1.00 7.87 5.07
C ASP A 77 0.06 7.37 3.97
N MET A 78 -0.62 6.26 4.22
CA MET A 78 -1.54 5.61 3.29
C MET A 78 -2.95 5.51 3.92
N GLN A 79 -3.31 6.46 4.78
CA GLN A 79 -4.62 6.48 5.41
C GLN A 79 -5.73 6.58 4.35
N ARG A 80 -6.81 5.81 4.55
CA ARG A 80 -7.96 5.76 3.64
C ARG A 80 -7.63 5.34 2.19
N ILE A 81 -6.47 4.73 1.98
CA ILE A 81 -6.15 4.17 0.67
C ILE A 81 -7.12 3.03 0.33
N SER A 82 -7.50 2.93 -0.95
CA SER A 82 -8.24 1.81 -1.51
C SER A 82 -7.31 0.96 -2.38
N ILE A 83 -7.16 -0.33 -2.07
CA ILE A 83 -6.30 -1.26 -2.82
C ILE A 83 -7.16 -2.45 -3.23
N SER A 84 -7.31 -2.65 -4.55
CA SER A 84 -8.17 -3.70 -5.11
C SER A 84 -7.41 -4.55 -6.12
N GLY A 85 -7.49 -5.88 -6.01
CA GLY A 85 -6.93 -6.81 -6.99
C GLY A 85 -5.41 -6.72 -7.16
N CYS A 86 -4.70 -6.18 -6.16
CA CYS A 86 -3.26 -5.94 -6.26
C CYS A 86 -2.45 -7.12 -5.72
N ALA A 87 -1.25 -7.30 -6.27
CA ALA A 87 -0.30 -8.31 -5.83
C ALA A 87 1.01 -7.69 -5.36
N PHE A 88 1.47 -8.08 -4.17
CA PHE A 88 2.74 -7.65 -3.58
C PHE A 88 3.62 -8.89 -3.35
N VAL A 89 4.82 -8.90 -3.94
CA VAL A 89 5.73 -10.05 -3.86
C VAL A 89 7.09 -9.59 -3.35
N GLY A 90 7.52 -10.12 -2.20
CA GLY A 90 8.81 -9.77 -1.60
C GLY A 90 8.92 -8.30 -1.20
N CYS A 91 7.79 -7.62 -0.96
CA CYS A 91 7.78 -6.21 -0.61
C CYS A 91 8.01 -6.00 0.90
N THR A 92 8.59 -4.85 1.24
CA THR A 92 8.76 -4.43 2.64
C THR A 92 7.92 -3.20 2.91
N PHE A 93 7.18 -3.23 4.01
CA PHE A 93 6.43 -2.11 4.55
C PHE A 93 6.95 -1.82 5.96
N ASP A 94 7.42 -0.59 6.18
CA ASP A 94 8.05 -0.19 7.42
C ASP A 94 7.46 1.14 7.91
N ALA A 95 7.11 1.19 9.19
CA ALA A 95 6.66 2.40 9.90
C ALA A 95 5.58 3.20 9.15
N SER A 96 4.65 2.52 8.47
CA SER A 96 3.67 3.14 7.58
C SER A 96 2.25 3.06 8.14
N LEU A 97 1.44 4.07 7.84
CA LEU A 97 0.08 4.21 8.35
C LEU A 97 -0.92 3.81 7.27
N LEU A 98 -1.74 2.79 7.53
CA LEU A 98 -2.81 2.33 6.65
C LEU A 98 -4.17 2.40 7.36
N LYS A 99 -4.36 3.37 8.27
CA LYS A 99 -5.61 3.51 9.02
C LYS A 99 -6.79 3.75 8.10
N ALA A 100 -7.93 3.14 8.43
CA ALA A 100 -9.16 3.23 7.66
C ALA A 100 -8.99 2.89 6.17
N SER A 101 -8.01 2.04 5.84
CA SER A 101 -7.78 1.56 4.46
C SER A 101 -8.75 0.46 4.09
N THR A 102 -9.02 0.34 2.79
CA THR A 102 -9.82 -0.74 2.21
C THR A 102 -8.94 -1.61 1.33
N LEU A 103 -8.85 -2.90 1.64
CA LEU A 103 -8.13 -3.88 0.84
C LEU A 103 -9.11 -4.94 0.34
N SER A 104 -9.19 -5.15 -0.98
CA SER A 104 -10.04 -6.17 -1.58
C SER A 104 -9.29 -7.01 -2.61
N HIS A 105 -9.49 -8.34 -2.60
CA HIS A 105 -8.89 -9.26 -3.57
C HIS A 105 -7.35 -9.11 -3.69
N CYS A 106 -6.68 -8.81 -2.57
CA CYS A 106 -5.25 -8.51 -2.57
C CYS A 106 -4.44 -9.72 -2.13
N THR A 107 -3.27 -9.91 -2.74
CA THR A 107 -2.33 -10.96 -2.34
C THR A 107 -0.99 -10.36 -1.98
N PHE A 108 -0.51 -10.65 -0.78
CA PHE A 108 0.85 -10.41 -0.34
C PHE A 108 1.55 -11.76 -0.22
N THR A 109 2.72 -11.88 -0.83
CA THR A 109 3.51 -13.11 -0.83
C THR A 109 4.93 -12.80 -0.40
N ARG A 110 5.41 -13.47 0.64
CA ARG A 110 6.77 -13.29 1.19
C ARG A 110 7.09 -11.83 1.51
N CYS A 111 6.09 -11.08 1.99
CA CYS A 111 6.26 -9.68 2.38
C CYS A 111 6.66 -9.56 3.85
N ASN A 112 7.31 -8.45 4.18
CA ASN A 112 7.68 -8.11 5.56
C ASN A 112 6.99 -6.81 5.98
N TRP A 113 6.26 -6.86 7.10
CA TRP A 113 5.54 -5.75 7.69
C TRP A 113 6.12 -5.41 9.06
N THR A 114 6.64 -4.20 9.22
CA THR A 114 7.15 -3.73 10.51
C THR A 114 6.49 -2.42 10.88
N ALA A 115 6.01 -2.33 12.12
CA ALA A 115 5.41 -1.11 12.67
C ALA A 115 4.28 -0.54 11.79
N LEU A 116 3.35 -1.40 11.36
CA LEU A 116 2.21 -0.99 10.55
C LEU A 116 0.97 -0.73 11.39
N ASN A 117 0.13 0.19 10.93
CA ASN A 117 -1.16 0.47 11.54
C ASN A 117 -2.31 0.32 10.52
N PHE A 118 -3.19 -0.64 10.75
CA PHE A 118 -4.42 -0.95 10.02
C PHE A 118 -5.68 -0.71 10.87
N ASP A 119 -5.62 0.20 11.84
CA ASP A 119 -6.77 0.53 12.68
C ASP A 119 -7.96 0.97 11.80
N ALA A 120 -9.14 0.46 12.11
CA ALA A 120 -10.41 0.72 11.44
C ALA A 120 -10.41 0.37 9.93
N SER A 121 -9.51 -0.50 9.47
CA SER A 121 -9.48 -0.95 8.08
C SER A 121 -10.56 -1.99 7.77
N HIS A 122 -10.83 -2.16 6.47
CA HIS A 122 -11.72 -3.18 5.91
C HIS A 122 -10.97 -4.06 4.92
N TRP A 123 -10.89 -5.36 5.19
CA TRP A 123 -10.26 -6.34 4.33
C TRP A 123 -11.32 -7.30 3.78
N SER A 124 -11.25 -7.64 2.49
CA SER A 124 -12.10 -8.66 1.87
C SER A 124 -11.28 -9.48 0.88
N GLN A 125 -11.25 -10.80 1.02
CA GLN A 125 -10.46 -11.70 0.18
C GLN A 125 -8.98 -11.28 0.12
N VAL A 126 -8.35 -11.16 1.29
CA VAL A 126 -6.96 -10.76 1.42
C VAL A 126 -6.10 -11.96 1.80
N ASN A 127 -5.10 -12.25 0.97
CA ASN A 127 -4.17 -13.35 1.21
C ASN A 127 -2.81 -12.82 1.67
N LEU A 128 -2.37 -13.27 2.84
CA LEU A 128 -1.06 -13.02 3.42
C LEU A 128 -0.32 -14.36 3.46
N LEU A 129 0.45 -14.62 2.41
CA LEU A 129 1.08 -15.91 2.16
C LEU A 129 2.59 -15.85 2.45
N ASP A 130 3.06 -16.70 3.35
CA ASP A 130 4.48 -16.76 3.77
C ASP A 130 5.04 -15.39 4.20
N CYS A 131 4.21 -14.54 4.78
CA CYS A 131 4.57 -13.19 5.19
C CYS A 131 5.08 -13.17 6.64
N ARG A 132 5.82 -12.11 6.97
CA ARG A 132 6.24 -11.82 8.34
C ARG A 132 5.71 -10.46 8.76
N GLY A 133 5.23 -10.37 9.99
CA GLY A 133 4.84 -9.12 10.59
C GLY A 133 5.40 -8.96 11.99
N ARG A 134 5.78 -7.73 12.35
CA ARG A 134 6.18 -7.34 13.70
C ARG A 134 5.57 -5.99 14.04
N GLN A 135 5.02 -5.86 15.25
CA GLN A 135 4.42 -4.61 15.73
C GLN A 135 3.32 -4.09 14.79
N VAL A 136 2.33 -4.93 14.51
CA VAL A 136 1.21 -4.58 13.63
C VAL A 136 -0.02 -4.27 14.48
N ASN A 137 -0.53 -3.05 14.35
CA ASN A 137 -1.77 -2.63 15.02
C ASN A 137 -2.94 -2.73 14.04
N ALA A 138 -4.06 -3.27 14.50
CA ALA A 138 -5.26 -3.48 13.69
C ALA A 138 -6.52 -3.39 14.58
N THR A 139 -6.63 -2.31 15.35
CA THR A 139 -7.78 -2.05 16.22
C THR A 139 -9.03 -1.80 15.38
N ASP A 140 -10.16 -2.42 15.74
CA ASP A 140 -11.43 -2.32 15.00
C ASP A 140 -11.36 -2.78 13.52
N LEU A 141 -10.33 -3.55 13.15
CA LEU A 141 -10.21 -4.12 11.81
C LEU A 141 -11.39 -5.06 11.51
N GLN A 142 -12.01 -4.90 10.35
CA GLN A 142 -13.01 -5.82 9.83
C GLN A 142 -12.44 -6.58 8.63
N GLY A 143 -12.23 -7.87 8.77
CA GLY A 143 -11.70 -8.75 7.74
C GLY A 143 -12.72 -9.78 7.29
N GLU A 144 -12.78 -9.99 5.99
CA GLU A 144 -13.52 -11.05 5.33
C GLU A 144 -12.64 -11.93 4.45
N GLN A 145 -12.70 -13.26 4.61
CA GLN A 145 -11.98 -14.24 3.81
C GLN A 145 -10.49 -13.91 3.79
N VAL A 146 -9.92 -13.76 4.98
CA VAL A 146 -8.51 -13.40 5.14
C VAL A 146 -7.68 -14.66 5.38
N ASP A 147 -6.75 -14.93 4.48
CA ASP A 147 -5.83 -16.08 4.57
C ASP A 147 -4.47 -15.63 5.13
N PHE A 148 -3.97 -16.36 6.12
CA PHE A 148 -2.66 -16.13 6.74
C PHE A 148 -1.69 -17.31 6.53
N THR A 149 -1.94 -18.17 5.54
CA THR A 149 -1.17 -19.41 5.31
C THR A 149 0.34 -19.17 5.25
N GLY A 150 1.08 -19.89 6.09
CA GLY A 150 2.55 -19.80 6.17
C GLY A 150 3.08 -18.52 6.82
N SER A 151 2.20 -17.60 7.24
CA SER A 151 2.62 -16.31 7.78
C SER A 151 2.84 -16.32 9.29
N GLN A 152 3.75 -15.45 9.76
CA GLN A 152 4.11 -15.30 11.16
C GLN A 152 4.00 -13.85 11.58
N PHE A 153 3.23 -13.57 12.63
CA PHE A 153 3.02 -12.21 13.14
C PHE A 153 3.39 -12.14 14.63
N GLU A 154 4.40 -11.34 14.95
CA GLU A 154 4.83 -11.02 16.30
C GLU A 154 4.26 -9.66 16.73
N ASP A 155 3.84 -9.53 17.99
CA ASP A 155 3.32 -8.28 18.55
C ASP A 155 2.17 -7.67 17.72
N MET A 156 1.26 -8.52 17.23
CA MET A 156 0.06 -8.08 16.51
C MET A 156 -1.08 -7.75 17.47
N GLN A 157 -1.59 -6.53 17.41
CA GLN A 157 -2.68 -6.04 18.25
C GLN A 157 -4.00 -6.02 17.47
N LEU A 158 -4.96 -6.86 17.88
CA LEU A 158 -6.26 -7.06 17.22
C LEU A 158 -7.45 -6.65 18.11
N THR A 159 -7.31 -5.54 18.84
CA THR A 159 -8.37 -5.04 19.73
C THR A 159 -9.66 -4.79 18.95
N ASN A 160 -10.78 -5.41 19.35
CA ASN A 160 -12.08 -5.34 18.66
C ASN A 160 -12.08 -5.75 17.17
N ALA A 161 -11.01 -6.39 16.68
CA ALA A 161 -10.97 -6.83 15.31
C ALA A 161 -11.92 -8.02 15.10
N ARG A 162 -12.58 -8.04 13.95
CA ARG A 162 -13.41 -9.14 13.50
C ARG A 162 -12.84 -9.63 12.19
N ILE A 163 -12.21 -10.79 12.18
CA ILE A 163 -11.70 -11.41 10.97
C ILE A 163 -12.48 -12.70 10.77
N ASN A 164 -13.11 -12.81 9.60
CA ASN A 164 -14.08 -13.83 9.25
C ASN A 164 -13.48 -15.03 8.50
#